data_AF-A5DHP1-F1
#
_entry.id   AF-A5DHP1-F1
#
_cell.length_a   1.000
_cell.length_b   1.000
_cell.length_c   1.000
_cell.angle_alpha   90.00
_cell.angle_beta   90.00
_cell.angle_gamma   90.00
#
_symmetry.space_group_name_H-M   'P 1'
#
loop_
_entity.id
_entity.type
_entity.pdbx_description
1 polymer ?
#
loop_
_entity_poly.entity_id
_entity_poly.type
_entity_poly.pdbx_seq_one_letter_code
_entity_poly.pdbx_strand_id
1 'polypeptide(L)'
;MCWIYLWSMIFHFILAFTNSVSFLKIISSYSCDVFGFFICVVYIQKAIQLLNGQFHHVDWASGYASVMIALLMVACGVGSHIFGSQLHYFNPVVRKIFVDYGVPASVIFFTGFIHFGGFLEKTELARLPITKIFCSNFIGRSKTPRSVYSFSAPGKYQRGRCVSCCSICYFAHVSLLL
;
A
#
# COMPACT_ATOMS: atom_id res chain seq x y z
N MET A 1 -20.57 -13.18 -7.41
CA MET A 1 -20.32 -11.80 -6.93
C MET A 1 -21.49 -10.86 -7.21
N CYS A 2 -22.19 -10.99 -8.36
CA CYS A 2 -23.37 -10.19 -8.70
C CYS A 2 -24.41 -10.11 -7.57
N TRP A 3 -24.83 -11.24 -7.02
CA TRP A 3 -25.78 -11.29 -5.89
C TRP A 3 -25.34 -10.48 -4.66
N ILE A 4 -24.06 -10.62 -4.25
CA ILE A 4 -23.49 -9.86 -3.13
C ILE A 4 -23.58 -8.35 -3.38
N TYR A 5 -23.30 -7.91 -4.62
CA TYR A 5 -23.35 -6.49 -4.97
C TYR A 5 -24.79 -5.96 -5.05
N LEU A 6 -25.73 -6.78 -5.53
CA LEU A 6 -27.16 -6.42 -5.55
C LEU A 6 -27.67 -6.15 -4.13
N TRP A 7 -27.38 -7.03 -3.18
CA TRP A 7 -27.74 -6.81 -1.77
C TRP A 7 -26.97 -5.65 -1.14
N SER A 8 -25.68 -5.49 -1.46
CA SER A 8 -24.89 -4.36 -0.96
C SER A 8 -25.50 -3.02 -1.37
N MET A 9 -25.94 -2.88 -2.63
CA MET A 9 -26.65 -1.69 -3.10
C MET A 9 -27.93 -1.46 -2.30
N ILE A 10 -28.80 -2.47 -2.16
CA ILE A 10 -30.07 -2.34 -1.42
C ILE A 10 -29.81 -1.87 0.02
N PHE A 11 -28.85 -2.45 0.73
CA PHE A 11 -28.51 -2.02 2.08
C PHE A 11 -27.96 -0.59 2.14
N HIS A 12 -27.15 -0.14 1.17
CA HIS A 12 -26.70 1.25 1.11
C HIS A 12 -27.85 2.23 0.90
N PHE A 13 -28.85 1.88 0.08
CA PHE A 13 -30.05 2.70 -0.08
C PHE A 13 -30.85 2.81 1.22
N ILE A 14 -31.05 1.69 1.93
CA ILE A 14 -31.75 1.68 3.23
C ILE A 14 -31.01 2.58 4.23
N LEU A 15 -29.69 2.46 4.36
CA LEU A 15 -28.89 3.28 5.26
C LEU A 15 -28.95 4.78 4.92
N ALA A 16 -29.04 5.12 3.62
CA ALA A 16 -29.22 6.49 3.16
C ALA A 16 -30.59 7.05 3.56
N PHE A 17 -31.67 6.28 3.36
CA PHE A 17 -33.03 6.68 3.78
C PHE A 17 -33.18 6.80 5.30
N THR A 18 -32.54 5.91 6.06
CA THR A 18 -32.58 5.89 7.53
C THR A 18 -31.61 6.90 8.17
N ASN A 19 -30.89 7.71 7.38
CA ASN A 19 -29.89 8.67 7.85
C ASN A 19 -28.89 8.06 8.86
N SER A 20 -28.44 6.82 8.59
CA SER A 20 -27.58 6.08 9.51
C SER A 20 -26.19 6.72 9.68
N VAL A 21 -25.81 7.66 8.81
CA VAL A 21 -24.59 8.46 8.93
C VAL A 21 -24.60 9.31 10.21
N SER A 22 -25.78 9.65 10.75
CA SER A 22 -25.86 10.34 12.04
C SER A 22 -25.29 9.52 13.21
N PHE A 23 -25.16 8.20 13.06
CA PHE A 23 -24.51 7.32 14.05
C PHE A 23 -23.02 7.62 14.20
N LEU A 24 -22.36 8.14 13.16
CA LEU A 24 -20.94 8.51 13.24
C LEU A 24 -20.66 9.63 14.25
N LYS A 25 -21.67 10.44 14.60
CA LYS A 25 -21.55 11.48 15.66
C LYS A 25 -21.44 10.89 17.06
N ILE A 26 -21.92 9.66 17.26
CA ILE A 26 -21.89 8.96 18.56
C ILE A 26 -20.51 8.29 18.76
N ILE A 27 -19.73 8.14 17.69
CA ILE A 27 -18.40 7.54 17.75
C ILE A 27 -17.43 8.54 18.37
N SER A 28 -16.78 8.13 19.45
CA SER A 28 -15.75 8.91 20.12
C SER A 28 -14.46 8.95 19.30
N SER A 29 -13.68 10.03 19.45
CA SER A 29 -12.34 10.14 18.85
C SER A 29 -11.43 8.97 19.22
N TYR A 30 -11.57 8.45 20.45
CA TYR A 30 -10.85 7.26 20.91
C TYR A 30 -11.06 6.03 20.00
N SER A 31 -12.29 5.75 19.59
CA SER A 31 -12.59 4.62 18.69
C SER A 31 -12.00 4.83 17.30
N CYS A 32 -11.94 6.08 16.82
CA CYS A 32 -11.33 6.42 15.53
C CYS A 32 -9.81 6.21 15.56
N ASP A 33 -9.15 6.64 16.64
CA ASP A 33 -7.70 6.50 16.81
C ASP A 33 -7.27 5.04 16.94
N VAL A 34 -8.03 4.24 17.71
CA VAL A 34 -7.78 2.79 17.85
C VAL A 34 -7.99 2.06 16.52
N PHE A 35 -9.02 2.42 15.75
CA PHE A 35 -9.23 1.86 14.42
C PHE A 35 -8.11 2.24 13.45
N GLY A 36 -7.67 3.50 13.45
CA GLY A 36 -6.53 3.96 12.67
C GLY A 36 -5.25 3.19 13.02
N PHE A 37 -4.96 3.03 14.32
CA PHE A 37 -3.83 2.25 14.81
C PHE A 37 -3.89 0.78 14.36
N PHE A 38 -5.06 0.14 14.43
CA PHE A 38 -5.26 -1.22 13.96
C PHE A 38 -4.88 -1.38 12.48
N ILE A 39 -5.33 -0.45 11.64
CA ILE A 39 -5.01 -0.46 10.22
C ILE A 39 -3.49 -0.30 10.01
N CYS A 40 -2.84 0.63 10.70
CA CYS A 40 -1.38 0.80 10.64
C CYS A 40 -0.62 -0.49 10.97
N VAL A 41 -1.00 -1.22 12.03
CA VAL A 41 -0.37 -2.49 12.42
C VAL A 41 -0.54 -3.55 11.33
N VAL A 42 -1.76 -3.69 10.78
CA VAL A 42 -2.02 -4.68 9.71
C VAL A 42 -1.23 -4.34 8.43
N TYR A 43 -1.07 -3.06 8.09
CA TYR A 43 -0.26 -2.66 6.95
C TYR A 43 1.23 -3.01 7.12
N ILE A 44 1.80 -2.82 8.31
CA ILE A 44 3.18 -3.23 8.61
C ILE A 44 3.32 -4.76 8.48
N GLN A 45 2.38 -5.52 9.05
CA GLN A 45 2.41 -6.98 8.95
C GLN A 45 2.30 -7.45 7.48
N LYS A 46 1.45 -6.81 6.66
CA LYS A 46 1.32 -7.12 5.24
C LYS A 46 2.56 -6.75 4.44
N ALA A 47 3.24 -5.66 4.78
CA ALA A 47 4.51 -5.28 4.17
C ALA A 47 5.60 -6.34 4.43
N ILE A 48 5.72 -6.83 5.67
CA ILE A 48 6.68 -7.90 6.02
C ILE A 48 6.35 -9.20 5.29
N GLN A 49 5.06 -9.57 5.19
CA GLN A 49 4.62 -10.74 4.44
C GLN A 49 4.97 -10.64 2.94
N LEU A 50 4.83 -9.46 2.34
CA LEU A 50 5.20 -9.22 0.96
C LEU A 50 6.71 -9.35 0.74
N LEU A 51 7.51 -8.79 1.65
CA LEU A 51 8.98 -8.86 1.62
C LEU A 51 9.47 -10.30 1.76
N ASN A 52 8.94 -11.05 2.73
CA ASN A 52 9.24 -12.47 2.89
C ASN A 52 8.87 -13.28 1.65
N GLY A 53 7.75 -12.95 0.98
CA GLY A 53 7.37 -13.59 -0.27
C GLY A 53 8.42 -13.47 -1.38
N GLN A 54 9.16 -12.36 -1.45
CA GLN A 54 10.19 -12.17 -2.48
C GLN A 54 11.36 -13.14 -2.34
N PHE A 55 11.73 -13.50 -1.11
CA PHE A 55 12.80 -14.47 -0.85
C PHE A 55 12.47 -15.89 -1.34
N HIS A 56 11.18 -16.24 -1.38
CA HIS A 56 10.75 -17.58 -1.81
C HIS A 56 10.57 -17.73 -3.33
N HIS A 57 10.43 -16.62 -4.07
CA HIS A 57 9.98 -16.65 -5.46
C HIS A 57 11.05 -16.33 -6.50
N VAL A 58 12.13 -15.62 -6.14
CA VAL A 58 13.14 -15.16 -7.12
C VAL A 58 14.50 -15.74 -6.79
N ASP A 59 15.24 -15.13 -5.86
CA ASP A 59 16.58 -15.56 -5.43
C ASP A 59 16.94 -14.89 -4.09
N TRP A 60 17.86 -15.50 -3.33
CA TRP A 60 18.33 -14.94 -2.05
C TRP A 60 18.99 -13.57 -2.22
N ALA A 61 19.82 -13.39 -3.26
CA ALA A 61 20.49 -12.12 -3.57
C ALA A 61 19.49 -11.01 -3.92
N SER A 62 18.47 -11.33 -4.71
CA SER A 62 17.38 -10.41 -5.08
C SER A 62 16.53 -10.04 -3.86
N GLY A 63 16.29 -11.00 -2.96
CA GLY A 63 15.63 -10.78 -1.68
C GLY A 63 16.33 -9.73 -0.82
N TYR A 64 17.64 -9.85 -0.60
CA TYR A 64 18.40 -8.86 0.18
C TYR A 64 18.39 -7.46 -0.46
N ALA A 65 18.53 -7.37 -1.79
CA ALA A 65 18.45 -6.10 -2.51
C ALA A 65 17.06 -5.45 -2.34
N SER A 66 15.98 -6.23 -2.42
CA SER A 66 14.62 -5.74 -2.25
C SER A 66 14.35 -5.19 -0.84
N VAL A 67 14.89 -5.83 0.21
CA VAL A 67 14.80 -5.34 1.59
C VAL A 67 15.56 -4.03 1.77
N MET A 68 16.78 -3.94 1.22
CA MET A 68 17.58 -2.71 1.29
C MET A 68 16.86 -1.53 0.64
N ILE A 69 16.31 -1.72 -0.55
CA ILE A 69 15.55 -0.67 -1.25
C ILE A 69 14.29 -0.29 -0.48
N ALA A 70 13.56 -1.27 0.08
CA ALA A 70 12.38 -1.00 0.89
C ALA A 70 12.70 -0.16 2.15
N LEU A 71 13.78 -0.47 2.85
CA LEU A 71 14.22 0.30 4.02
C LEU A 71 14.71 1.70 3.65
N LEU A 72 15.48 1.83 2.57
CA LEU A 72 15.95 3.13 2.06
C LEU A 72 14.78 4.02 1.61
N MET A 73 13.75 3.43 0.99
CA MET A 73 12.53 4.12 0.60
C MET A 73 11.78 4.67 1.83
N VAL A 74 11.64 3.87 2.89
CA VAL A 74 11.03 4.32 4.14
C VAL A 74 11.87 5.44 4.78
N ALA A 75 13.19 5.29 4.83
CA ALA A 75 14.09 6.30 5.37
C ALA A 75 14.04 7.62 4.59
N CYS A 76 13.98 7.56 3.25
CA CYS A 76 13.85 8.74 2.41
C CYS A 76 12.47 9.41 2.54
N GLY A 77 11.39 8.61 2.59
CA GLY A 77 10.04 9.10 2.81
C GLY A 77 9.88 9.82 4.15
N VAL A 78 10.29 9.17 5.25
CA VAL A 78 10.27 9.77 6.59
C VAL A 78 11.23 10.97 6.67
N GLY A 79 12.42 10.85 6.07
CA GLY A 79 13.39 11.93 5.95
C GLY A 79 12.76 13.16 5.31
N SER A 80 12.11 13.04 4.16
CA SER A 80 11.48 14.16 3.45
C SER A 80 10.43 14.89 4.30
N HIS A 81 9.67 14.15 5.11
CA HIS A 81 8.71 14.73 6.05
C HIS A 81 9.39 15.48 7.22
N ILE A 82 10.46 14.92 7.78
CA ILE A 82 11.24 15.57 8.86
C ILE A 82 11.95 16.82 8.34
N PHE A 83 12.60 16.73 7.17
CA PHE A 83 13.22 17.87 6.49
C PHE A 83 12.21 18.97 6.18
N GLY A 84 10.98 18.60 5.79
CA GLY A 84 9.91 19.54 5.50
C GLY A 84 9.25 20.18 6.73
N SER A 85 9.38 19.60 7.92
CA SER A 85 8.72 20.11 9.14
C SER A 85 9.67 20.81 10.10
N GLN A 86 10.90 20.30 10.24
CA GLN A 86 11.84 20.75 11.29
C GLN A 86 12.92 21.71 10.79
N LEU A 87 13.21 21.74 9.47
CA LEU A 87 14.30 22.57 8.93
C LEU A 87 13.84 24.00 8.63
N HIS A 88 14.21 24.94 9.51
CA HIS A 88 13.88 26.37 9.37
C HIS A 88 14.78 27.13 8.39
N TYR A 89 15.83 26.50 7.85
CA TYR A 89 16.84 27.16 7.00
C TYR A 89 16.41 27.35 5.53
N PHE A 90 15.33 26.69 5.06
CA PHE A 90 14.91 26.73 3.66
C PHE A 90 13.72 27.66 3.39
N ASN A 91 13.66 28.18 2.17
CA ASN A 91 12.52 28.94 1.66
C ASN A 91 11.20 28.16 1.84
N PRO A 92 10.11 28.82 2.24
CA PRO A 92 8.83 28.16 2.55
C PRO A 92 8.23 27.40 1.36
N VAL A 93 8.51 27.86 0.13
CA VAL A 93 8.07 27.18 -1.10
C VAL A 93 8.77 25.83 -1.28
N VAL A 94 10.09 25.79 -1.10
CA VAL A 94 10.88 24.55 -1.23
C VAL A 94 10.45 23.54 -0.16
N ARG A 95 10.23 24.01 1.07
CA ARG A 95 9.74 23.18 2.17
C ARG A 95 8.41 22.49 1.85
N LYS A 96 7.46 23.22 1.26
CA LYS A 96 6.15 22.68 0.88
C LYS A 96 6.26 21.61 -0.21
N ILE A 97 7.13 21.84 -1.20
CA ILE A 97 7.40 20.85 -2.27
C ILE A 97 7.95 19.54 -1.68
N PHE A 98 8.87 19.61 -0.71
CA PHE A 98 9.43 18.41 -0.09
C PHE A 98 8.41 17.62 0.76
N VAL A 99 7.50 18.31 1.47
CA VAL A 99 6.43 17.65 2.25
C VAL A 99 5.43 16.96 1.33
N ASP A 100 4.96 17.65 0.29
CA ASP A 100 3.91 17.13 -0.58
C ASP A 100 4.42 16.09 -1.59
N TYR A 101 5.67 16.25 -2.07
CA TYR A 101 6.24 15.41 -3.13
C TYR A 101 7.39 14.49 -2.70
N GLY A 102 7.79 14.48 -1.42
CA GLY A 102 8.93 13.67 -0.97
C GLY A 102 8.74 12.17 -1.16
N VAL A 103 7.56 11.64 -0.84
CA VAL A 103 7.22 10.22 -1.07
C VAL A 103 7.15 9.86 -2.57
N PRO A 104 6.42 10.57 -3.43
CA PRO A 104 6.42 10.22 -4.86
C PRO A 104 7.79 10.42 -5.53
N ALA A 105 8.57 11.44 -5.14
CA ALA A 105 9.93 11.64 -5.66
C ALA A 105 10.87 10.48 -5.29
N SER A 106 10.78 9.98 -4.05
CA SER A 106 11.57 8.83 -3.61
C SER A 106 11.19 7.55 -4.36
N VAL A 107 9.92 7.31 -4.65
CA VAL A 107 9.50 6.18 -5.52
C VAL A 107 10.15 6.28 -6.90
N ILE A 108 10.08 7.44 -7.55
CA ILE A 108 10.65 7.65 -8.89
C ILE A 108 12.18 7.44 -8.85
N PHE A 109 12.85 7.97 -7.83
CA PHE A 109 14.29 7.82 -7.66
C PHE A 109 14.72 6.36 -7.51
N PHE A 110 14.09 5.59 -6.61
CA PHE A 110 14.47 4.19 -6.39
C PHE A 110 14.05 3.27 -7.54
N THR A 111 12.93 3.54 -8.21
CA THR A 111 12.53 2.79 -9.42
C THR A 111 13.49 3.05 -10.59
N GLY A 112 13.95 4.29 -10.75
CA GLY A 112 15.01 4.63 -11.71
C GLY A 112 16.35 3.97 -11.38
N PHE A 113 16.72 3.94 -10.09
CA PHE A 113 17.95 3.29 -9.63
C PHE A 113 17.99 1.79 -9.94
N ILE A 114 16.85 1.10 -9.81
CA ILE A 114 16.71 -0.32 -10.19
C ILE A 114 16.85 -0.50 -11.71
N HIS A 115 16.35 0.43 -12.52
CA HIS A 115 16.36 0.32 -13.98
C HIS A 115 17.73 0.58 -14.61
N PHE A 116 18.51 1.51 -14.06
CA PHE A 116 19.83 1.90 -14.58
C PHE A 116 21.02 1.40 -13.73
N GLY A 117 20.77 0.55 -12.74
CA GLY A 117 21.79 0.08 -11.80
C GLY A 117 22.72 -0.96 -12.43
N GLY A 118 23.86 -0.53 -12.98
CA GLY A 118 24.78 -1.43 -13.71
C GLY A 118 25.21 -2.71 -12.98
N PHE A 119 25.51 -2.65 -11.67
CA PHE A 119 25.85 -3.85 -10.89
C PHE A 119 24.62 -4.68 -10.47
N LEU A 120 23.44 -4.06 -10.43
CA LEU A 120 22.15 -4.69 -10.09
C LEU A 120 21.43 -5.27 -11.31
N GLU A 121 21.86 -4.94 -12.53
CA GLU A 121 21.32 -5.51 -13.78
C GLU A 121 21.49 -7.03 -13.84
N LYS A 122 22.50 -7.58 -13.16
CA LYS A 122 22.73 -9.02 -13.06
C LYS A 122 21.76 -9.74 -12.11
N THR A 123 20.96 -9.01 -11.33
CA THR A 123 20.00 -9.57 -10.39
C THR A 123 18.58 -9.36 -10.90
N GLU A 124 17.85 -10.45 -11.13
CA GLU A 124 16.42 -10.42 -11.48
C GLU A 124 15.63 -9.90 -10.27
N LEU A 125 15.10 -8.68 -10.36
CA LEU A 125 14.24 -8.09 -9.33
C LEU A 125 12.77 -8.30 -9.68
N ALA A 126 11.96 -8.67 -8.70
CA ALA A 126 10.53 -8.83 -8.90
C ALA A 126 9.88 -7.51 -9.33
N ARG A 127 9.10 -7.58 -10.41
CA ARG A 127 8.31 -6.46 -10.94
C ARG A 127 6.83 -6.71 -10.73
N LEU A 128 6.06 -5.64 -10.69
CA LEU A 128 4.62 -5.73 -10.62
C LEU A 128 4.10 -6.48 -11.86
N PRO A 129 3.24 -7.50 -11.69
CA PRO A 129 2.65 -8.20 -12.81
C PRO A 129 1.71 -7.26 -13.55
N ILE A 130 1.97 -7.05 -14.84
CA ILE A 130 1.07 -6.29 -15.70
C ILE A 130 0.38 -7.23 -16.68
N THR A 131 -0.94 -7.12 -16.79
CA THR A 131 -1.72 -7.81 -17.82
C THR A 131 -1.93 -6.87 -18.99
N LYS A 132 -1.62 -7.30 -20.22
CA LYS A 132 -1.81 -6.47 -21.43
C LYS A 132 -3.28 -6.27 -21.81
N ILE A 133 -4.16 -7.14 -21.32
CA ILE A 133 -5.59 -7.19 -21.65
C ILE A 133 -6.37 -7.28 -20.34
N PHE A 134 -7.60 -6.76 -20.33
CA PHE A 134 -8.54 -6.95 -19.22
C PHE A 134 -8.65 -8.44 -18.87
N CYS A 135 -8.29 -8.78 -17.63
CA CYS A 135 -8.39 -10.15 -17.15
C CYS A 135 -9.86 -10.51 -16.94
N SER A 136 -10.37 -11.49 -17.70
CA SER A 136 -11.73 -12.01 -17.47
C SER A 136 -11.80 -12.73 -16.13
N ASN A 137 -12.81 -12.40 -15.33
CA ASN A 137 -13.02 -12.98 -14.00
C ASN A 137 -13.71 -14.37 -14.05
N PHE A 138 -14.20 -14.78 -15.21
CA PHE A 138 -14.85 -16.08 -15.43
C PHE A 138 -14.08 -16.86 -16.48
N ILE A 139 -13.12 -17.67 -16.04
CA ILE A 139 -12.47 -18.67 -16.89
C ILE A 139 -12.57 -20.02 -16.18
N GLY A 140 -13.36 -20.90 -16.79
CA GLY A 140 -13.39 -22.32 -16.46
C GLY A 140 -12.00 -22.91 -16.57
N ARG A 141 -11.68 -23.73 -15.57
CA ARG A 141 -10.61 -24.74 -15.47
C ARG A 141 -9.92 -25.10 -16.82
N SER A 142 -9.00 -24.26 -17.29
CA SER A 142 -8.03 -24.62 -18.33
C SER A 142 -6.64 -24.31 -17.80
N LYS A 143 -5.77 -25.33 -17.85
CA LYS A 143 -4.43 -25.29 -17.29
C LYS A 143 -3.55 -24.40 -18.17
N THR A 144 -3.09 -23.27 -17.64
CA THR A 144 -1.90 -22.51 -18.08
C THR A 144 -1.42 -21.64 -16.91
N PRO A 145 -0.12 -21.25 -16.88
CA PRO A 145 0.64 -21.23 -15.64
C PRO A 145 0.08 -20.17 -14.70
N ARG A 146 -0.17 -20.63 -13.47
CA ARG A 146 -0.46 -19.80 -12.31
C ARG A 146 0.63 -18.73 -12.20
N SER A 147 0.37 -17.53 -12.71
CA SER A 147 1.17 -16.34 -12.42
C SER A 147 0.97 -15.98 -10.96
N VAL A 148 1.77 -16.68 -10.15
CA VAL A 148 2.52 -16.33 -8.94
C VAL A 148 2.22 -14.95 -8.32
N TYR A 149 0.97 -14.70 -7.94
CA TYR A 149 0.62 -13.97 -6.72
C TYR A 149 -0.60 -14.60 -6.04
N SER A 150 -0.79 -15.91 -6.22
CA SER A 150 -1.54 -16.68 -5.25
C SER A 150 -0.68 -16.81 -4.00
N PHE A 151 -0.92 -15.89 -3.07
CA PHE A 151 -0.62 -16.04 -1.66
C PHE A 151 -1.22 -17.37 -1.17
N SER A 152 -0.47 -18.45 -1.35
CA SER A 152 -0.75 -19.76 -0.76
C SER A 152 0.06 -19.82 0.53
N ALA A 153 -0.41 -19.14 1.56
CA ALA A 153 0.07 -19.38 2.91
C ALA A 153 -0.19 -20.87 3.24
N PRO A 154 0.80 -21.64 3.72
CA PRO A 154 0.52 -22.87 4.45
C PRO A 154 -0.03 -22.44 5.82
N GLY A 155 -1.33 -22.17 5.85
CA GLY A 155 -2.00 -21.65 7.03
C GLY A 155 -3.29 -20.96 6.62
N LYS A 156 -4.40 -21.57 7.00
CA LYS A 156 -5.77 -21.06 6.79
C LYS A 156 -5.85 -19.57 7.17
N TYR A 157 -6.61 -18.79 6.39
CA TYR A 157 -7.32 -17.53 6.76
C TYR A 157 -6.94 -16.21 6.04
N GLN A 158 -7.99 -15.63 5.44
CA GLN A 158 -8.27 -14.28 4.93
C GLN A 158 -7.67 -13.75 3.61
N ARG A 159 -8.54 -13.86 2.60
CA ARG A 159 -8.63 -13.07 1.38
C ARG A 159 -9.03 -11.62 1.71
N GLY A 160 -8.07 -10.83 2.19
CA GLY A 160 -8.19 -9.37 2.27
C GLY A 160 -8.06 -8.76 0.87
N ARG A 161 -9.15 -8.23 0.33
CA ARG A 161 -9.15 -7.40 -0.89
C ARG A 161 -8.54 -6.05 -0.53
N CYS A 162 -7.42 -5.70 -1.16
CA CYS A 162 -6.88 -4.34 -1.15
C CYS A 162 -7.84 -3.44 -1.93
N VAL A 163 -8.79 -2.83 -1.24
CA VAL A 163 -9.53 -1.67 -1.74
C VAL A 163 -9.20 -0.54 -0.79
N SER A 164 -8.76 0.58 -1.34
CA SER A 164 -8.50 1.85 -0.66
C SER A 164 -7.06 2.07 -0.14
N CYS A 165 -6.09 2.14 -1.06
CA CYS A 165 -4.78 2.79 -0.79
C CYS A 165 -4.86 4.33 -0.83
N CYS A 166 -5.96 4.92 -1.33
CA CYS A 166 -6.05 6.37 -1.55
C CYS A 166 -6.48 7.16 -0.29
N SER A 167 -7.13 6.53 0.69
CA SER A 167 -7.65 7.25 1.86
C SER A 167 -6.66 7.34 3.04
N ILE A 168 -5.55 6.59 3.01
CA ILE A 168 -4.64 6.44 4.15
C ILE A 168 -3.57 7.54 4.18
N CYS A 169 -3.17 8.09 3.03
CA CYS A 169 -2.24 9.22 2.98
C CYS A 169 -2.86 10.50 3.59
N TYR A 170 -4.18 10.68 3.50
CA TYR A 170 -4.87 11.81 4.14
C TYR A 170 -4.97 11.67 5.67
N PHE A 171 -5.06 10.45 6.19
CA PHE A 171 -5.21 10.23 7.64
C PHE A 171 -3.88 10.40 8.39
N ALA A 172 -2.75 9.97 7.79
CA ALA A 172 -1.42 10.18 8.37
C ALA A 172 -1.01 11.66 8.46
N HIS A 173 -1.53 12.52 7.56
CA HIS A 173 -1.25 13.95 7.58
C HIS A 173 -2.12 14.74 8.59
N VAL A 174 -3.24 14.18 9.04
CA VAL A 174 -4.13 14.84 10.04
C VAL A 174 -3.77 14.43 11.47
N SER A 175 -3.32 13.19 11.71
CA SER A 175 -2.92 12.73 13.05
C SER A 175 -1.57 13.27 13.54
N LEU A 176 -0.76 13.91 12.68
CA LEU A 176 0.50 14.55 13.09
C LEU A 176 0.38 16.07 13.28
N LEU A 177 -0.83 16.63 13.09
CA LEU A 177 -1.15 18.06 13.20
C LEU A 177 -2.09 18.38 14.38
N LEU A 178 -2.37 17.39 15.23
CA LEU A 178 -3.05 17.49 16.52
C LEU A 178 -2.10 17.01 17.63
#